data_AF-A0A1G3A3X4-F1
#
_entry.id   AF-A0A1G3A3X4-F1
#
_cell.length_a   1.000
_cell.length_b   1.000
_cell.length_c   1.000
_cell.angle_alpha   90.00
_cell.angle_beta   90.00
_cell.angle_gamma   90.00
#
_symmetry.space_group_name_H-M   'P 1'
#
loop_
_entity.id
_entity.type
_entity.pdbx_description
1 polymer ?
#
loop_
_entity_poly.entity_id
_entity_poly.type
_entity_poly.pdbx_seq_one_letter_code
_entity_poly.pdbx_strand_id
1 'polypeptide(L)'
;MHQRLHQLRAVRLQQGLSLRSVARRLNQSVAQVRAEEDEATDLTLSTLLRWHKALDVPIAELLGEPDEALSKPVLLRANLLKLMKTARTILDLDGPVQIKRLAQRLVDQLIEMMPELKDVGPWPATGHPRTMNELGRIAEHPFPDHLLMDMTDV
;
A
#
# COMPACT_ATOMS: atom_id res chain seq x y z
N MET A 1 -4.98 -3.47 -27.27
CA MET A 1 -4.82 -3.39 -25.81
C MET A 1 -5.85 -2.40 -25.32
N HIS A 2 -6.86 -2.83 -24.56
CA HIS A 2 -7.79 -1.89 -23.90
C HIS A 2 -7.19 -1.57 -22.54
N GLN A 3 -6.65 -0.36 -22.39
CA GLN A 3 -6.12 0.12 -21.11
C GLN A 3 -7.28 0.63 -20.27
N ARG A 4 -7.36 0.17 -19.01
CA ARG A 4 -8.33 0.66 -18.04
C ARG A 4 -7.94 2.08 -17.61
N LEU A 5 -8.77 3.08 -17.92
CA LEU A 5 -8.52 4.48 -17.56
C LEU A 5 -9.23 4.87 -16.26
N HIS A 6 -10.41 4.28 -16.01
CA HIS A 6 -11.25 4.59 -14.88
C HIS A 6 -12.05 3.37 -14.40
N GLN A 7 -12.67 3.47 -13.22
CA GLN A 7 -13.42 2.37 -12.59
C GLN A 7 -14.83 2.76 -12.15
N LEU A 8 -15.47 3.71 -12.85
CA LEU A 8 -16.82 4.22 -12.57
C LEU A 8 -17.87 3.13 -12.31
N ARG A 9 -17.88 2.07 -13.13
CA ARG A 9 -18.84 0.96 -12.98
C ARG A 9 -18.63 0.23 -11.66
N ALA A 10 -17.40 -0.07 -11.30
CA ALA A 10 -17.06 -0.76 -10.06
C ALA A 10 -17.47 0.07 -8.85
N VAL A 11 -17.12 1.37 -8.85
CA VAL A 11 -17.45 2.30 -7.75
C VAL A 11 -18.96 2.49 -7.63
N ARG A 12 -19.70 2.63 -8.73
CA ARG A 12 -21.18 2.71 -8.69
C ARG A 12 -21.80 1.48 -8.02
N LEU A 13 -21.31 0.29 -8.34
CA LEU A 13 -21.81 -0.96 -7.75
C LEU A 13 -21.48 -1.04 -6.26
N GLN A 14 -20.28 -0.61 -5.83
CA GLN A 14 -19.91 -0.52 -4.41
C GLN A 14 -20.81 0.44 -3.63
N GLN A 15 -21.21 1.57 -4.24
CA GLN A 15 -22.17 2.51 -3.66
C GLN A 15 -23.63 2.03 -3.70
N GLY A 16 -23.90 0.83 -4.26
CA GLY A 16 -25.26 0.27 -4.35
C GLY A 16 -26.20 1.03 -5.28
N LEU A 17 -25.68 1.86 -6.19
CA LEU A 17 -26.50 2.70 -7.07
C LEU A 17 -26.81 2.00 -8.39
N SER A 18 -28.08 2.08 -8.82
CA SER A 18 -28.46 1.63 -10.15
C SER A 18 -28.04 2.65 -11.23
N LEU A 19 -27.83 2.17 -12.46
CA LEU A 19 -27.57 3.03 -13.64
C LEU A 19 -28.62 4.15 -13.79
N ARG A 20 -29.90 3.85 -13.52
CA ARG A 20 -30.99 4.83 -13.60
C ARG A 20 -30.87 5.91 -12.52
N SER A 21 -30.44 5.55 -11.32
CA SER A 21 -30.24 6.50 -10.22
C SER A 21 -29.11 7.48 -10.55
N VAL A 22 -27.99 6.96 -11.08
CA VAL A 22 -26.85 7.79 -11.50
C VAL A 22 -27.22 8.67 -12.71
N ALA A 23 -27.90 8.13 -13.72
CA ALA A 23 -28.41 8.91 -14.85
C ALA A 23 -29.29 10.09 -14.41
N ARG A 24 -30.15 9.88 -13.41
CA ARG A 24 -30.95 10.96 -12.83
C ARG A 24 -30.10 12.00 -12.10
N ARG A 25 -29.08 11.59 -11.33
CA ARG A 25 -28.15 12.50 -10.63
C ARG A 25 -27.30 13.34 -11.59
N LEU A 26 -26.88 12.73 -12.70
CA LEU A 26 -26.07 13.38 -13.74
C LEU A 26 -26.90 14.17 -14.76
N ASN A 27 -28.24 14.05 -14.72
CA ASN A 27 -29.16 14.60 -15.72
C ASN A 27 -28.81 14.14 -17.16
N GLN A 28 -28.51 12.86 -17.31
CA GLN A 28 -28.11 12.22 -18.57
C GLN A 28 -29.00 11.02 -18.89
N SER A 29 -28.94 10.55 -20.13
CA SER A 29 -29.60 9.30 -20.51
C SER A 29 -28.85 8.08 -19.96
N VAL A 30 -29.58 6.99 -19.70
CA VAL A 30 -28.97 5.71 -19.28
C VAL A 30 -27.97 5.19 -20.32
N ALA A 31 -28.19 5.46 -21.61
CA ALA A 31 -27.28 5.09 -22.67
C ALA A 31 -25.94 5.84 -22.58
N GLN A 32 -25.97 7.15 -22.31
CA GLN A 32 -24.76 7.95 -22.09
C GLN A 32 -24.00 7.48 -20.85
N VAL A 33 -24.67 7.28 -19.72
CA VAL A 33 -24.03 6.78 -18.49
C VAL A 33 -23.41 5.40 -18.72
N ARG A 34 -24.08 4.52 -19.50
CA ARG A 34 -23.51 3.21 -19.86
C ARG A 34 -22.28 3.34 -20.75
N ALA A 35 -22.26 4.29 -21.69
CA ALA A 35 -21.09 4.54 -22.52
C ALA A 35 -19.92 5.09 -21.69
N GLU A 36 -20.21 6.02 -20.77
CA GLU A 36 -19.20 6.56 -19.84
C GLU A 36 -18.69 5.51 -18.83
N GLU A 37 -19.46 4.46 -18.53
CA GLU A 37 -19.03 3.36 -17.65
C GLU A 37 -18.05 2.38 -18.28
N ASP A 38 -17.87 2.41 -19.60
CA ASP A 38 -16.87 1.58 -20.28
C ASP A 38 -15.47 2.06 -19.87
N GLU A 39 -14.74 1.22 -19.15
CA GLU A 39 -13.48 1.54 -18.49
C GLU A 39 -12.35 1.95 -19.43
N ALA A 40 -12.51 1.68 -20.73
CA ALA A 40 -11.59 2.11 -21.78
C ALA A 40 -11.95 3.48 -22.40
N THR A 41 -13.08 4.07 -22.02
CA THR A 41 -13.53 5.36 -22.54
C THR A 41 -12.66 6.48 -21.99
N ASP A 42 -12.16 7.34 -22.87
CA ASP A 42 -11.49 8.56 -22.44
C ASP A 42 -12.52 9.59 -21.98
N LEU A 43 -12.49 9.93 -20.69
CA LEU A 43 -13.41 10.88 -20.08
C LEU A 43 -12.70 12.20 -19.80
N THR A 44 -13.35 13.30 -20.13
CA THR A 44 -12.86 14.63 -19.74
C THR A 44 -12.89 14.79 -18.22
N LEU A 45 -11.97 15.59 -17.66
CA LEU A 45 -11.91 15.86 -16.23
C LEU A 45 -13.22 16.45 -15.69
N SER A 46 -13.89 17.32 -16.47
CA SER A 46 -15.21 17.86 -16.14
C SER A 46 -16.26 16.76 -15.98
N THR A 47 -16.19 15.70 -16.78
CA THR A 47 -17.09 14.55 -16.69
C THR A 47 -16.80 13.74 -15.43
N LEU A 48 -15.54 13.43 -15.16
CA LEU A 48 -15.10 12.79 -13.92
C LEU A 48 -15.54 13.56 -12.66
N LEU A 49 -15.44 14.89 -12.67
CA LEU A 49 -15.91 15.74 -11.56
C LEU A 49 -17.43 15.67 -11.34
N ARG A 50 -18.22 15.49 -12.41
CA ARG A 50 -19.67 15.24 -12.27
C ARG A 50 -19.94 13.88 -11.66
N TRP A 51 -19.21 12.86 -12.08
CA TRP A 51 -19.30 11.50 -11.53
C TRP A 51 -18.96 11.46 -10.04
N HIS A 52 -17.89 12.14 -9.63
CA HIS A 52 -17.50 12.31 -8.23
C HIS A 52 -18.68 12.81 -7.39
N LYS A 53 -19.34 13.89 -7.82
CA LYS A 53 -20.50 14.46 -7.12
C LYS A 53 -21.72 13.54 -7.17
N ALA A 54 -21.95 12.84 -8.27
CA ALA A 54 -23.10 11.95 -8.42
C ALA A 54 -22.98 10.68 -7.59
N LEU A 55 -21.76 10.16 -7.41
CA LEU A 55 -21.47 8.97 -6.61
C LEU A 55 -21.16 9.30 -5.14
N ASP A 56 -20.83 10.56 -4.82
CA ASP A 56 -20.43 11.03 -3.49
C ASP A 56 -19.18 10.32 -2.96
N VAL A 57 -18.17 10.17 -3.83
CA VAL A 57 -16.91 9.45 -3.57
C VAL A 57 -15.73 10.27 -4.05
N PRO A 58 -14.57 10.32 -3.36
CA PRO A 58 -13.39 11.06 -3.81
C PRO A 58 -13.02 10.81 -5.27
N ILE A 59 -12.61 11.84 -6.01
CA ILE A 59 -12.27 11.72 -7.45
C ILE A 59 -11.16 10.68 -7.72
N ALA A 60 -10.24 10.51 -6.77
CA ALA A 60 -9.16 9.52 -6.85
C ALA A 60 -9.69 8.08 -6.93
N GLU A 61 -10.85 7.78 -6.33
CA GLU A 61 -11.46 6.46 -6.37
C GLU A 61 -12.04 6.12 -7.76
N LEU A 62 -12.32 7.14 -8.58
CA LEU A 62 -12.87 6.94 -9.93
C LEU A 62 -11.80 6.57 -10.95
N LEU A 63 -10.53 6.89 -10.67
CA LEU A 63 -9.40 6.64 -11.57
C LEU A 63 -9.03 5.15 -11.53
N GLY A 64 -8.66 4.61 -12.69
CA GLY A 64 -8.17 3.24 -12.78
C GLY A 64 -6.82 3.14 -12.07
N GLU A 65 -6.63 2.11 -11.27
CA GLU A 65 -5.28 1.79 -10.82
C GLU A 65 -4.44 1.41 -12.05
N PRO A 66 -3.21 1.93 -12.18
CA PRO A 66 -2.31 1.44 -13.22
C PRO A 66 -2.12 -0.08 -13.01
N ASP A 67 -2.19 -0.85 -14.10
CA ASP A 67 -1.99 -2.31 -14.11
C ASP A 67 -0.63 -2.73 -13.49
N GLU A 68 0.29 -1.79 -13.31
CA GLU A 68 1.54 -1.98 -12.60
C GLU A 68 1.36 -1.69 -11.10
N ALA A 69 1.43 -2.74 -10.28
CA ALA A 69 1.54 -2.70 -8.83
C ALA A 69 2.49 -1.57 -8.39
N LEU A 70 1.94 -0.46 -7.90
CA LEU A 70 2.63 0.81 -7.62
C LEU A 70 3.39 1.36 -8.85
N SER A 71 3.11 2.60 -9.24
CA SER A 71 3.86 3.25 -10.32
C SER A 71 5.37 3.17 -10.05
N LYS A 72 6.19 2.97 -11.10
CA LYS A 72 7.67 2.84 -11.00
C LYS A 72 8.32 3.84 -10.03
N PRO A 73 7.91 5.13 -9.99
CA PRO A 73 8.45 6.09 -9.02
C PRO A 73 8.12 5.77 -7.55
N VAL A 74 6.91 5.27 -7.26
CA VAL A 74 6.48 4.94 -5.89
C VAL A 74 7.18 3.67 -5.39
N LEU A 75 7.34 2.65 -6.25
CA LEU A 75 8.15 1.47 -5.93
C LEU A 75 9.60 1.83 -5.62
N LEU A 76 10.20 2.65 -6.48
CA LEU A 76 11.58 3.10 -6.31
C LEU A 76 11.75 3.83 -4.97
N ARG A 77 10.86 4.77 -4.68
CA ARG A 77 10.84 5.51 -3.41
C ARG A 77 10.69 4.57 -2.20
N ALA A 78 9.77 3.61 -2.27
CA ALA A 78 9.57 2.64 -1.19
C ALA A 78 10.80 1.75 -0.96
N ASN A 79 11.49 1.35 -2.04
CA ASN A 79 12.72 0.57 -1.94
C ASN A 79 13.88 1.39 -1.35
N LEU A 80 14.06 2.64 -1.78
CA LEU A 80 15.05 3.55 -1.23
C LEU A 80 14.81 3.83 0.27
N LEU A 81 13.55 3.99 0.67
CA LEU A 81 13.16 4.10 2.09
C LEU A 81 13.57 2.87 2.91
N LYS A 82 13.33 1.66 2.40
CA LYS A 82 13.76 0.41 3.06
C LYS A 82 15.27 0.34 3.20
N LEU A 83 16.01 0.69 2.13
CA LEU A 83 17.48 0.71 2.15
C LEU A 83 18.03 1.71 3.18
N MET A 84 17.44 2.90 3.28
CA MET A 84 17.82 3.90 4.29
C MET A 84 17.63 3.37 5.71
N LYS A 85 16.45 2.80 6.02
CA LYS A 85 16.18 2.19 7.33
C LYS A 85 17.19 1.10 7.67
N THR A 86 17.54 0.25 6.71
CA THR A 86 18.55 -0.80 6.89
C THR A 86 19.94 -0.20 7.15
N ALA A 87 20.36 0.79 6.37
CA ALA A 87 21.66 1.45 6.54
C ALA A 87 21.76 2.15 7.91
N ARG A 88 20.70 2.83 8.35
CA ARG A 88 20.59 3.43 9.69
C ARG A 88 20.64 2.40 10.81
N THR A 89 19.96 1.27 10.63
CA THR A 89 20.01 0.16 11.59
C THR A 89 21.44 -0.36 11.74
N ILE A 90 22.18 -0.53 10.63
CA ILE A 90 23.59 -0.98 10.67
C ILE A 90 24.48 0.05 11.39
N LEU A 91 24.22 1.35 11.23
CA LEU A 91 24.95 2.39 11.96
C LEU A 91 24.72 2.34 13.47
N ASP A 92 23.49 2.06 13.88
CA ASP A 92 23.08 2.02 15.29
C ASP A 92 23.55 0.75 16.00
N LEU A 93 23.79 -0.35 15.27
CA LEU A 93 24.34 -1.57 15.84
C LEU A 93 25.77 -1.39 16.33
N ASP A 94 26.12 -2.10 17.41
CA ASP A 94 27.51 -2.21 17.84
C ASP A 94 28.30 -3.11 16.89
N GLY A 95 29.47 -2.63 16.48
CA GLY A 95 30.28 -3.33 15.50
C GLY A 95 31.56 -2.59 15.11
N PRO A 96 32.39 -3.22 14.27
CA PRO A 96 33.66 -2.65 13.81
C PRO A 96 33.50 -1.28 13.17
N VAL A 97 34.43 -0.37 13.45
CA VAL A 97 34.46 1.00 12.91
C VAL A 97 34.39 1.01 11.38
N GLN A 98 35.00 0.02 10.72
CA GLN A 98 35.01 -0.13 9.27
C GLN A 98 33.59 -0.34 8.72
N ILE A 99 32.75 -1.13 9.40
CA ILE A 99 31.37 -1.39 9.03
C ILE A 99 30.52 -0.12 9.22
N LYS A 100 30.70 0.58 10.35
CA LYS A 100 30.02 1.86 10.59
C LYS A 100 30.38 2.91 9.54
N ARG A 101 31.65 3.01 9.14
CA ARG A 101 32.10 3.91 8.06
C ARG A 101 31.49 3.55 6.70
N LEU A 102 31.33 2.26 6.40
CA LEU A 102 30.67 1.83 5.18
C LEU A 102 29.19 2.17 5.19
N ALA A 103 28.49 1.91 6.29
CA ALA A 103 27.08 2.24 6.44
C ALA A 103 26.83 3.76 6.39
N GLN A 104 27.73 4.58 6.95
CA GLN A 104 27.64 6.04 6.85
C GLN A 104 27.73 6.51 5.40
N ARG A 105 28.68 5.98 4.63
CA ARG A 105 28.79 6.30 3.19
C ARG A 105 27.53 5.91 2.41
N LEU A 106 26.92 4.77 2.74
CA LEU A 106 25.65 4.37 2.12
C LEU A 106 24.51 5.34 2.46
N VAL A 107 24.43 5.81 3.72
CA VAL A 107 23.45 6.84 4.11
C VAL A 107 23.68 8.12 3.32
N ASP A 108 24.92 8.59 3.20
CA ASP A 108 25.25 9.82 2.49
C ASP A 108 24.85 9.73 1.00
N GLN A 109 25.17 8.61 0.34
CA GLN A 109 24.77 8.33 -1.05
C GLN A 109 23.26 8.26 -1.23
N LEU A 110 22.53 7.66 -0.28
CA LEU A 110 21.07 7.58 -0.33
C LEU A 110 20.43 8.97 -0.19
N ILE A 111 20.97 9.84 0.69
CA ILE A 111 20.50 11.24 0.84
C ILE A 111 20.79 12.05 -0.42
N GLU A 112 21.96 11.86 -1.04
CA GLU A 112 22.30 12.52 -2.30
C GLU A 112 21.32 12.15 -3.43
N MET A 113 20.94 10.86 -3.52
CA MET A 113 19.96 10.38 -4.50
C MET A 113 18.52 10.82 -4.18
N MET A 114 18.16 10.94 -2.90
CA MET A 114 16.79 11.25 -2.46
C MET A 114 16.81 12.04 -1.13
N PRO A 115 16.86 13.39 -1.19
CA PRO A 115 17.08 14.25 -0.01
C PRO A 115 16.07 14.09 1.12
N GLU A 116 14.82 13.74 0.80
CA GLU A 116 13.76 13.47 1.78
C GLU A 116 14.06 12.27 2.70
N LEU A 117 15.07 11.45 2.41
CA LEU A 117 15.50 10.35 3.28
C LEU A 117 16.26 10.81 4.52
N LYS A 118 16.65 12.08 4.60
CA LYS A 118 17.46 12.63 5.70
C LYS A 118 16.86 12.36 7.09
N ASP A 119 15.53 12.47 7.19
CA ASP A 119 14.80 12.37 8.46
C ASP A 119 14.31 10.94 8.75
N VAL A 120 14.71 9.96 7.94
CA VAL A 120 14.32 8.55 8.11
C VAL A 120 15.22 7.89 9.14
N GLY A 121 14.62 7.44 10.24
CA GLY A 121 15.28 6.65 11.28
C GLY A 121 15.52 5.17 10.91
N PRO A 122 16.17 4.40 11.79
CA PRO A 122 16.38 2.96 11.62
C PRO A 122 15.05 2.18 11.58
N TRP A 123 15.13 0.88 11.29
CA TRP A 123 14.00 0.00 11.55
C TRP A 123 13.64 0.06 13.06
N PRO A 124 12.34 0.05 13.41
CA PRO A 124 11.96 -0.13 14.80
C PRO A 124 12.60 -1.41 15.31
N ALA A 125 13.17 -1.38 16.51
CA ALA A 125 13.64 -2.58 17.18
C ALA A 125 12.42 -3.44 17.56
N THR A 126 11.88 -4.21 16.60
CA THR A 126 10.86 -5.21 16.90
C THR A 126 11.54 -6.39 17.59
N GLY A 127 11.58 -6.31 18.92
CA GLY A 127 12.08 -7.33 19.82
C GLY A 127 12.82 -6.69 20.99
N HIS A 128 12.14 -6.50 22.11
CA HIS A 128 12.80 -6.17 23.37
C HIS A 128 13.95 -7.17 23.62
N PRO A 129 15.11 -6.75 24.15
CA PRO A 129 16.06 -7.71 24.70
C PRO A 129 15.33 -8.45 25.82
N ARG A 130 15.15 -9.76 25.64
CA ARG A 130 14.60 -10.63 26.70
C ARG A 130 15.51 -10.49 27.91
N THR A 131 15.03 -9.83 28.96
CA THR A 131 15.58 -10.00 30.30
C THR A 131 15.43 -11.46 30.65
N MET A 132 16.53 -12.09 31.10
CA MET A 132 16.74 -13.54 31.19
C MET A 132 15.75 -14.33 32.07
N ASN A 133 14.69 -13.70 32.60
CA ASN A 133 13.81 -14.27 33.61
C ASN A 133 12.30 -14.19 33.27
N GLU A 134 11.92 -13.81 32.05
CA GLU A 134 10.52 -13.89 31.60
C GLU A 134 10.29 -15.16 30.77
N LEU A 135 9.55 -16.11 31.35
CA LEU A 135 8.98 -17.24 30.63
C LEU A 135 7.99 -16.69 29.58
N GLY A 136 8.18 -17.02 28.30
CA GLY A 136 7.31 -16.52 27.23
C GLY A 136 5.87 -17.05 27.34
N ARG A 137 4.92 -16.37 26.68
CA ARG A 137 3.48 -16.73 26.68
C ARG A 137 3.14 -18.20 26.36
N ILE A 138 4.05 -18.93 25.72
CA ILE A 138 3.91 -20.38 25.47
C ILE A 138 3.96 -21.18 26.78
N ALA A 139 4.71 -20.71 27.77
CA ALA A 139 4.75 -21.29 29.12
C ALA A 139 3.54 -20.88 29.97
N GLU A 140 2.93 -19.72 29.71
CA GLU A 140 1.72 -19.26 30.40
C GLU A 140 0.46 -19.99 29.91
N HIS A 141 0.48 -20.49 28.67
CA HIS A 141 -0.59 -21.28 28.07
C HIS A 141 -0.01 -22.53 27.40
N PRO A 142 0.36 -23.56 28.19
CA PRO A 142 0.74 -24.84 27.62
C PRO A 142 -0.45 -25.42 26.86
N PHE A 143 -0.26 -25.70 25.57
CA PHE A 143 -1.18 -26.56 24.83
C PHE A 143 -1.15 -27.93 25.49
N PRO A 144 -2.31 -28.50 25.86
CA PRO A 144 -2.31 -29.80 26.50
C PRO A 144 -2.02 -30.87 25.44
N ASP A 145 -1.03 -31.73 25.73
CA ASP A 145 -0.42 -32.69 24.78
C ASP A 145 -1.40 -33.63 24.06
N HIS A 146 -2.62 -33.80 24.60
CA HIS A 146 -3.63 -34.67 23.99
C HIS A 146 -4.19 -34.12 22.65
N LEU A 147 -4.02 -32.83 22.35
CA LEU A 147 -4.44 -32.24 21.07
C LEU A 147 -3.38 -32.39 19.96
N LEU A 148 -2.15 -32.81 20.30
CA LEU A 148 -1.06 -33.02 19.32
C LEU A 148 -1.10 -34.42 18.69
N MET A 149 -1.77 -35.39 19.31
CA MET A 149 -1.81 -36.78 18.80
C MET A 149 -2.83 -37.01 17.67
N ASP A 150 -3.82 -36.14 17.49
CA ASP A 150 -4.84 -36.29 16.42
C ASP A 150 -4.34 -35.90 15.02
N MET A 151 -3.11 -35.38 14.89
CA MET A 151 -2.54 -34.94 13.61
C MET A 151 -1.51 -35.91 13.00
N THR A 152 -1.36 -37.12 13.54
CA THR A 152 -0.37 -38.10 13.05
C THR A 152 -0.93 -39.44 12.58
N ASP A 153 -2.25 -39.63 12.52
CA ASP A 153 -2.83 -40.87 11.98
C ASP A 153 -3.19 -40.73 10.48
N VAL A 154 -2.20 -41.03 9.63
CA VAL A 154 -2.35 -41.65 8.29
C VAL A 154 -1.49 -42.90 8.26
#